data_AF-A0A0N8H7H2-F1
#
_entry.id   AF-A0A0N8H7H2-F1
#
_cell.length_a   1.000
_cell.length_b   1.000
_cell.length_c   1.000
_cell.angle_alpha   90.00
_cell.angle_beta   90.00
_cell.angle_gamma   90.00
#
_symmetry.space_group_name_H-M   'P 1'
#
loop_
_entity.id
_entity.type
_entity.pdbx_description
1 polymer ?
#
loop_
_entity_poly.entity_id
_entity_poly.type
_entity_poly.pdbx_seq_one_letter_code
_entity_poly.pdbx_strand_id
1 'polypeptide(L)'
;MDGDPAVEPELDAFSLAFPLPYRVGFIATLAVWGWGFNLHYLYLLKVDVPSLIRYPGRASPHHVPHHGSTYRLATVLTVLFCASITLFWLFTWGIASRVVAYQWMPLVYLVALVAMFIVPLQHLPAAGRRRFLATLRRVSIGGIAEAKDGKFGDILLADVLTSYAKVFGDLFVTMCMFLTRGGSTDRPDRNCGGTVIVPLIMAIPSMIRFRQCMTEYVRVSRAPYKESTGWGGQHLANAVKYSTAFPVIITSAWQRAAEDPATKAALNKAWLAAVLVNSLYSFYWDVAKDWDMTLFSSKQERESKHHPFGLRDRLIFRPINLYYVVIVVDLMLRCTWSMKLNRHLDKFTDFESGIFLIEFLEVFRRWLWIFFRVETEWVRSSSTGLGIDDLLLGNYQGNDDEED
;
A
#
# COMPACT_ATOMS: atom_id res chain seq x y z
N MET A 1 29.48 39.62 -6.16
CA MET A 1 28.51 40.54 -5.57
C MET A 1 27.50 39.68 -4.84
N ASP A 2 27.63 39.76 -3.52
CA ASP A 2 26.65 39.57 -2.46
C ASP A 2 25.84 38.27 -2.43
N GLY A 3 26.37 37.35 -1.64
CA GLY A 3 25.57 36.36 -0.95
C GLY A 3 24.76 37.05 0.14
N ASP A 4 23.45 36.99 0.00
CA ASP A 4 22.48 37.42 1.01
C ASP A 4 21.92 36.16 1.70
N PRO A 5 22.13 35.95 3.01
CA PRO A 5 21.59 34.82 3.75
C PRO A 5 20.13 34.98 4.18
N ALA A 6 19.41 35.97 3.62
CA ALA A 6 18.03 36.32 3.99
C ALA A 6 16.97 36.03 2.92
N VAL A 7 17.26 35.21 1.91
CA VAL A 7 16.19 34.71 1.02
C VAL A 7 15.48 33.60 1.78
N GLU A 8 14.26 33.88 2.29
CA GLU A 8 13.33 32.83 2.75
C GLU A 8 13.39 31.67 1.76
N PRO A 9 13.48 30.40 2.21
CA PRO A 9 13.55 29.28 1.27
C PRO A 9 12.26 29.29 0.45
N GLU A 10 12.34 29.82 -0.77
CA GLU A 10 11.19 29.98 -1.65
C GLU A 10 10.53 28.60 -1.82
N LEU A 11 9.21 28.56 -1.61
CA LEU A 11 8.40 27.40 -1.92
C LEU A 11 8.65 27.01 -3.38
N ASP A 12 9.02 25.77 -3.63
CA ASP A 12 9.22 25.28 -4.99
C ASP A 12 7.90 25.34 -5.78
N ALA A 13 7.99 25.46 -7.11
CA ALA A 13 6.81 25.62 -7.98
C ALA A 13 5.78 24.47 -7.81
N PHE A 14 6.23 23.26 -7.50
CA PHE A 14 5.34 22.13 -7.26
C PHE A 14 4.62 22.24 -5.91
N SER A 15 5.29 22.72 -4.85
CA SER A 15 4.66 23.00 -3.55
C SER A 15 3.71 24.19 -3.59
N LEU A 16 3.98 25.20 -4.43
CA LEU A 16 3.05 26.31 -4.68
C LEU A 16 1.77 25.86 -5.37
N ALA A 17 1.88 25.04 -6.41
CA ALA A 17 0.74 24.56 -7.17
C ALA A 17 0.02 23.39 -6.48
N PHE A 18 0.74 22.53 -5.77
CA PHE A 18 0.20 21.30 -5.23
C PHE A 18 0.78 21.03 -3.84
N PRO A 19 0.31 21.77 -2.81
CA PRO A 19 0.83 21.64 -1.45
C PRO A 19 0.49 20.28 -0.83
N LEU A 20 1.26 19.91 0.20
CA LEU A 20 1.22 18.59 0.85
C LEU A 20 -0.18 18.04 1.17
N PRO A 21 -1.13 18.83 1.71
CA PRO A 21 -2.45 18.31 2.06
C PRO A 21 -3.23 17.82 0.83
N TYR A 22 -3.10 18.50 -0.30
CA TYR A 22 -3.74 18.08 -1.55
C TYR A 22 -3.10 16.83 -2.13
N ARG A 23 -1.78 16.62 -1.95
CA ARG A 23 -1.07 15.40 -2.36
C ARG A 23 -1.62 14.17 -1.63
N VAL A 24 -1.76 14.27 -0.31
CA VAL A 24 -2.34 13.21 0.54
C VAL A 24 -3.77 12.89 0.10
N GLY A 25 -4.62 13.92 -0.05
CA GLY A 25 -6.01 13.72 -0.45
C GLY A 25 -6.16 13.20 -1.88
N PHE A 26 -5.26 13.57 -2.80
CA PHE A 26 -5.22 13.05 -4.16
C PHE A 26 -4.94 11.55 -4.18
N ILE A 27 -3.90 11.10 -3.45
CA ILE A 27 -3.58 9.67 -3.33
C ILE A 27 -4.75 8.90 -2.68
N ALA A 28 -5.37 9.46 -1.64
CA ALA A 28 -6.54 8.86 -1.00
C ALA A 28 -7.74 8.73 -1.97
N THR A 29 -7.98 9.73 -2.83
CA THR A 29 -9.03 9.68 -3.85
C THR A 29 -8.71 8.65 -4.93
N LEU A 30 -7.45 8.57 -5.37
CA LEU A 30 -6.99 7.54 -6.29
C LEU A 30 -7.13 6.12 -5.73
N ALA A 31 -6.96 5.94 -4.42
CA ALA A 31 -7.19 4.64 -3.76
C ALA A 31 -8.60 4.10 -4.05
N VAL A 32 -9.61 4.98 -3.95
CA VAL A 32 -11.01 4.62 -4.17
C VAL A 32 -11.27 4.33 -5.64
N TRP A 33 -10.70 5.12 -6.56
CA TRP A 33 -10.73 4.83 -7.99
C TRP A 33 -10.08 3.50 -8.34
N GLY A 34 -8.89 3.26 -7.81
CA GLY A 34 -8.12 2.03 -8.01
C GLY A 34 -8.89 0.81 -7.55
N TRP A 35 -9.48 0.86 -6.35
CA TRP A 35 -10.34 -0.21 -5.85
C TRP A 35 -11.60 -0.41 -6.70
N GLY A 36 -12.25 0.67 -7.13
CA GLY A 36 -13.39 0.60 -8.05
C GLY A 36 -13.02 -0.08 -9.37
N PHE A 37 -11.84 0.24 -9.91
CA PHE A 37 -11.31 -0.38 -11.12
C PHE A 37 -10.93 -1.85 -10.92
N ASN A 38 -10.32 -2.22 -9.79
CA ASN A 38 -10.06 -3.62 -9.46
C ASN A 38 -11.38 -4.42 -9.47
N LEU A 39 -12.40 -3.93 -8.76
CA LEU A 39 -13.73 -4.56 -8.72
C LEU A 39 -14.39 -4.65 -10.10
N HIS A 40 -14.27 -3.61 -10.91
CA HIS A 40 -14.92 -3.57 -12.22
C HIS A 40 -14.27 -4.56 -13.20
N TYR A 41 -12.96 -4.51 -13.33
CA TYR A 41 -12.24 -5.36 -14.27
C TYR A 41 -12.34 -6.84 -13.87
N LEU A 42 -12.22 -7.16 -12.59
CA LEU A 42 -12.40 -8.53 -12.09
C LEU A 42 -13.85 -9.03 -12.26
N TYR A 43 -14.84 -8.15 -12.10
CA TYR A 43 -16.23 -8.48 -12.42
C TYR A 43 -16.44 -8.85 -13.89
N LEU A 44 -15.79 -8.14 -14.82
CA LEU A 44 -15.86 -8.46 -16.26
C LEU A 44 -15.24 -9.84 -16.58
N LEU A 45 -14.24 -10.25 -15.78
CA LEU A 45 -13.62 -11.58 -15.86
C LEU A 45 -14.37 -12.65 -15.06
N LYS A 46 -15.55 -12.34 -14.52
CA LYS A 46 -16.39 -13.25 -13.72
C LYS A 46 -15.71 -13.72 -12.42
N VAL A 47 -14.81 -12.92 -11.86
CA VAL A 47 -14.22 -13.15 -10.54
C VAL A 47 -15.11 -12.48 -9.48
N ASP A 48 -15.70 -13.27 -8.59
CA ASP A 48 -16.60 -12.76 -7.55
C ASP A 48 -15.81 -12.28 -6.31
N VAL A 49 -15.20 -11.10 -6.44
CA VAL A 49 -14.45 -10.46 -5.35
C VAL A 49 -15.28 -10.30 -4.06
N PRO A 50 -16.56 -9.87 -4.10
CA PRO A 50 -17.42 -9.78 -2.91
C PRO A 50 -17.45 -11.07 -2.09
N SER A 51 -17.59 -12.25 -2.71
CA SER A 51 -17.61 -13.51 -1.94
C SER A 51 -16.25 -13.82 -1.30
N LEU A 52 -15.13 -13.56 -1.98
CA LEU A 52 -13.78 -13.75 -1.42
C LEU A 52 -13.54 -12.91 -0.16
N ILE A 53 -14.04 -11.66 -0.13
CA ILE A 53 -13.87 -10.76 1.02
C ILE A 53 -15.05 -10.81 2.01
N ARG A 54 -15.99 -11.76 1.82
CA ARG A 54 -17.22 -11.90 2.62
C ARG A 54 -18.03 -10.60 2.68
N TYR A 55 -18.12 -9.91 1.56
CA TYR A 55 -19.02 -8.78 1.37
C TYR A 55 -20.38 -9.29 0.88
N PRO A 56 -21.51 -8.76 1.39
CA PRO A 56 -22.84 -9.19 0.97
C PRO A 56 -23.01 -9.08 -0.55
N GLY A 57 -23.44 -10.19 -1.17
CA GLY A 57 -23.75 -10.25 -2.59
C GLY A 57 -24.94 -9.37 -2.97
N ARG A 58 -25.14 -9.18 -4.27
CA ARG A 58 -26.31 -8.45 -4.77
C ARG A 58 -27.57 -9.31 -4.63
N ALA A 59 -28.59 -8.78 -3.97
CA ALA A 59 -29.90 -9.44 -3.88
C ALA A 59 -30.64 -9.53 -5.24
N SER A 60 -30.30 -8.67 -6.21
CA SER A 60 -30.91 -8.66 -7.54
C SER A 60 -29.91 -8.12 -8.58
N PRO A 61 -29.96 -8.58 -9.86
CA PRO A 61 -29.20 -7.99 -10.95
C PRO A 61 -29.45 -6.48 -11.16
N HIS A 62 -30.64 -6.00 -10.78
CA HIS A 62 -31.02 -4.58 -10.86
C HIS A 62 -30.35 -3.72 -9.79
N HIS A 63 -29.79 -4.32 -8.73
CA HIS A 63 -29.00 -3.58 -7.76
C HIS A 63 -27.69 -3.12 -8.37
N VAL A 64 -27.32 -1.87 -8.01
CA VAL A 64 -26.09 -1.23 -8.45
C VAL A 64 -24.90 -2.16 -8.16
N PRO A 65 -24.05 -2.46 -9.16
CA PRO A 65 -22.84 -3.24 -8.95
C PRO A 65 -21.94 -2.62 -7.88
N HIS A 66 -21.16 -3.46 -7.18
CA HIS A 66 -20.24 -2.97 -6.14
C HIS A 66 -19.21 -1.97 -6.68
N HIS A 67 -18.65 -2.21 -7.87
CA HIS A 67 -17.77 -1.25 -8.54
C HIS A 67 -18.49 0.08 -8.86
N GLY A 68 -19.76 0.02 -9.29
CA GLY A 68 -20.56 1.22 -9.57
C GLY A 68 -20.81 2.05 -8.30
N SER A 69 -21.05 1.40 -7.17
CA SER A 69 -21.12 2.08 -5.87
C SER A 69 -19.79 2.73 -5.51
N THR A 70 -18.67 2.04 -5.69
CA THR A 70 -17.33 2.59 -5.43
C THR A 70 -17.02 3.79 -6.34
N TYR A 71 -17.35 3.73 -7.63
CA TYR A 71 -17.16 4.86 -8.56
C TYR A 71 -18.01 6.08 -8.20
N ARG A 72 -19.23 5.89 -7.67
CA ARG A 72 -20.02 7.03 -7.15
C ARG A 72 -19.29 7.75 -6.02
N LEU A 73 -18.72 7.00 -5.07
CA LEU A 73 -17.91 7.60 -4.01
C LEU A 73 -16.66 8.28 -4.59
N ALA A 74 -15.94 7.61 -5.49
CA ALA A 74 -14.74 8.16 -6.12
C ALA A 74 -15.02 9.46 -6.89
N THR A 75 -16.15 9.52 -7.60
CA THR A 75 -16.61 10.72 -8.32
C THR A 75 -16.85 11.87 -7.36
N VAL A 76 -17.56 11.62 -6.25
CA VAL A 76 -17.83 12.66 -5.25
C VAL A 76 -16.55 13.17 -4.60
N LEU A 77 -15.61 12.28 -4.25
CA LEU A 77 -14.30 12.67 -3.74
C LEU A 77 -13.49 13.47 -4.76
N THR A 78 -13.58 13.11 -6.05
CA THR A 78 -12.91 13.82 -7.14
C THR A 78 -13.49 15.22 -7.32
N VAL A 79 -14.83 15.36 -7.31
CA VAL A 79 -15.50 16.66 -7.39
C VAL A 79 -15.08 17.54 -6.20
N LEU A 80 -15.05 16.99 -4.98
CA LEU A 80 -14.58 17.70 -3.80
C LEU A 80 -13.12 18.17 -3.94
N PHE A 81 -12.23 17.28 -4.39
CA PHE A 81 -10.82 17.60 -4.64
C PHE A 81 -10.68 18.69 -5.71
N CYS A 82 -11.27 18.50 -6.89
CA CYS A 82 -11.19 19.42 -8.01
C CYS A 82 -11.76 20.81 -7.66
N ALA A 83 -12.91 20.85 -6.97
CA ALA A 83 -13.48 22.11 -6.52
C ALA A 83 -12.54 22.82 -5.53
N SER A 84 -12.02 22.10 -4.53
CA SER A 84 -11.14 22.71 -3.53
C SER A 84 -9.83 23.20 -4.11
N ILE A 85 -9.13 22.38 -4.91
CA ILE A 85 -7.83 22.77 -5.48
C ILE A 85 -7.97 23.89 -6.52
N THR A 86 -9.06 23.90 -7.31
CA THR A 86 -9.32 24.99 -8.25
C THR A 86 -9.58 26.29 -7.51
N LEU A 87 -10.41 26.27 -6.46
CA LEU A 87 -10.60 27.45 -5.60
C LEU A 87 -9.27 27.91 -5.02
N PHE A 88 -8.48 27.00 -4.45
CA PHE A 88 -7.16 27.33 -3.92
C PHE A 88 -6.26 28.02 -4.96
N TRP A 89 -6.20 27.55 -6.20
CA TRP A 89 -5.47 28.23 -7.28
C TRP A 89 -6.03 29.62 -7.59
N LEU A 90 -7.36 29.76 -7.63
CA LEU A 90 -8.03 31.04 -7.89
C LEU A 90 -7.80 32.07 -6.78
N PHE A 91 -7.59 31.65 -5.52
CA PHE A 91 -7.30 32.57 -4.41
C PHE A 91 -5.79 32.88 -4.28
N THR A 92 -4.93 31.91 -4.61
CA THR A 92 -3.49 32.04 -4.38
C THR A 92 -2.71 32.58 -5.57
N TRP A 93 -3.15 32.29 -6.80
CA TRP A 93 -2.47 32.64 -8.05
C TRP A 93 -1.00 32.16 -8.11
N GLY A 94 -0.67 31.11 -7.34
CA GLY A 94 0.71 30.63 -7.19
C GLY A 94 1.65 31.59 -6.44
N ILE A 95 1.13 32.64 -5.80
CA ILE A 95 1.94 33.58 -5.01
C ILE A 95 2.18 32.99 -3.61
N ALA A 96 3.45 32.82 -3.23
CA ALA A 96 3.85 32.15 -1.98
C ALA A 96 3.17 32.71 -0.72
N SER A 97 3.14 34.04 -0.57
CA SER A 97 2.50 34.70 0.59
C SER A 97 0.99 34.38 0.69
N ARG A 98 0.30 34.26 -0.44
CA ARG A 98 -1.12 33.88 -0.48
C ARG A 98 -1.30 32.39 -0.21
N VAL A 99 -0.42 31.53 -0.72
CA VAL A 99 -0.42 30.09 -0.44
C VAL A 99 -0.39 29.83 1.06
N VAL A 100 0.52 30.49 1.78
CA VAL A 100 0.61 30.40 3.25
C VAL A 100 -0.60 31.03 3.95
N ALA A 101 -1.12 32.16 3.46
CA ALA A 101 -2.31 32.81 4.04
C ALA A 101 -3.59 31.96 3.90
N TYR A 102 -3.75 31.23 2.79
CA TYR A 102 -4.89 30.37 2.51
C TYR A 102 -4.66 28.89 2.87
N GLN A 103 -3.67 28.59 3.71
CA GLN A 103 -3.33 27.24 4.15
C GLN A 103 -4.47 26.45 4.82
N TRP A 104 -5.51 27.13 5.29
CA TRP A 104 -6.69 26.50 5.88
C TRP A 104 -7.55 25.80 4.82
N MET A 105 -7.52 26.24 3.54
CA MET A 105 -8.34 25.65 2.47
C MET A 105 -8.00 24.17 2.20
N PRO A 106 -6.71 23.79 1.99
CA PRO A 106 -6.33 22.39 1.83
C PRO A 106 -6.66 21.52 3.06
N LEU A 107 -6.60 22.09 4.27
CA LEU A 107 -6.94 21.37 5.50
C LEU A 107 -8.44 21.14 5.66
N VAL A 108 -9.25 22.16 5.39
CA VAL A 108 -10.72 22.00 5.35
C VAL A 108 -11.10 20.94 4.32
N TYR A 109 -10.41 20.90 3.18
CA TYR A 109 -10.57 19.82 2.21
C TYR A 109 -10.22 18.44 2.78
N LEU A 110 -9.09 18.28 3.46
CA LEU A 110 -8.72 16.99 4.07
C LEU A 110 -9.76 16.55 5.12
N VAL A 111 -10.24 17.47 5.96
CA VAL A 111 -11.31 17.19 6.92
C VAL A 111 -12.58 16.77 6.21
N ALA A 112 -12.98 17.48 5.14
CA ALA A 112 -14.13 17.14 4.34
C ALA A 112 -13.97 15.74 3.68
N LEU A 113 -12.80 15.43 3.13
CA LEU A 113 -12.49 14.12 2.56
C LEU A 113 -12.68 13.00 3.58
N VAL A 114 -12.16 13.15 4.81
CA VAL A 114 -12.37 12.18 5.89
C VAL A 114 -13.85 12.10 6.29
N ALA A 115 -14.54 13.24 6.38
CA ALA A 115 -15.97 13.29 6.68
C ALA A 115 -16.81 12.51 5.64
N MET A 116 -16.41 12.49 4.36
CA MET A 116 -17.08 11.70 3.33
C MET A 116 -17.04 10.19 3.58
N PHE A 117 -16.12 9.68 4.40
CA PHE A 117 -16.10 8.28 4.82
C PHE A 117 -16.96 8.02 6.06
N ILE A 118 -17.00 8.96 7.01
CA ILE A 118 -17.55 8.77 8.35
C ILE A 118 -19.02 9.21 8.43
N VAL A 119 -19.36 10.36 7.86
CA VAL A 119 -20.69 10.96 8.00
C VAL A 119 -21.72 10.13 7.21
N PRO A 120 -22.85 9.73 7.83
CA PRO A 120 -23.87 8.92 7.18
C PRO A 120 -24.73 9.74 6.20
N LEU A 121 -24.13 10.18 5.09
CA LEU A 121 -24.81 10.88 4.00
C LEU A 121 -25.73 9.92 3.22
N GLN A 122 -27.02 10.26 3.12
CA GLN A 122 -28.07 9.40 2.56
C GLN A 122 -27.81 8.99 1.09
N HIS A 123 -27.22 9.89 0.29
CA HIS A 123 -26.99 9.65 -1.13
C HIS A 123 -25.67 8.92 -1.44
N LEU A 124 -24.82 8.68 -0.44
CA LEU A 124 -23.56 7.98 -0.63
C LEU A 124 -23.65 6.51 -0.24
N PRO A 125 -22.88 5.61 -0.89
CA PRO A 125 -22.84 4.20 -0.54
C PRO A 125 -22.45 3.98 0.93
N ALA A 126 -23.43 3.70 1.79
CA ALA A 126 -23.20 3.65 3.23
C ALA A 126 -22.64 2.29 3.69
N ALA A 127 -23.07 1.19 3.07
CA ALA A 127 -22.63 -0.16 3.44
C ALA A 127 -21.12 -0.38 3.18
N GLY A 128 -20.62 0.04 2.02
CA GLY A 128 -19.20 -0.07 1.65
C GLY A 128 -18.31 0.74 2.60
N ARG A 129 -18.67 2.01 2.87
CA ARG A 129 -17.95 2.88 3.81
C ARG A 129 -17.91 2.32 5.23
N ARG A 130 -19.04 1.83 5.75
CA ARG A 130 -19.09 1.18 7.07
C ARG A 130 -18.22 -0.07 7.14
N ARG A 131 -18.26 -0.93 6.10
CA ARG A 131 -17.40 -2.13 6.05
C ARG A 131 -15.91 -1.74 6.01
N PHE A 132 -15.55 -0.76 5.19
CA PHE A 132 -14.18 -0.24 5.13
C PHE A 132 -13.71 0.27 6.50
N LEU A 133 -14.47 1.13 7.17
CA LEU A 133 -14.13 1.66 8.49
C LEU A 133 -14.06 0.56 9.56
N ALA A 134 -14.99 -0.41 9.53
CA ALA A 134 -14.97 -1.54 10.46
C ALA A 134 -13.72 -2.42 10.27
N THR A 135 -13.35 -2.71 9.02
CA THR A 135 -12.13 -3.47 8.71
C THR A 135 -10.88 -2.67 9.09
N LEU A 136 -10.80 -1.38 8.73
CA LEU A 136 -9.69 -0.49 9.09
C LEU A 136 -9.50 -0.43 10.62
N ARG A 137 -10.58 -0.26 11.37
CA ARG A 137 -10.56 -0.28 12.84
C ARG A 137 -10.05 -1.63 13.36
N ARG A 138 -10.58 -2.74 12.86
CA ARG A 138 -10.20 -4.10 13.29
C ARG A 138 -8.71 -4.34 13.08
N VAL A 139 -8.20 -4.11 11.87
CA VAL A 139 -6.78 -4.37 11.55
C VAL A 139 -5.84 -3.41 12.29
N SER A 140 -6.26 -2.17 12.57
CA SER A 140 -5.44 -1.20 13.29
C SER A 140 -5.28 -1.55 14.78
N ILE A 141 -6.39 -1.87 15.46
CA ILE A 141 -6.39 -2.07 16.93
C ILE A 141 -5.71 -3.38 17.36
N GLY A 142 -5.78 -4.44 16.56
CA GLY A 142 -5.31 -5.75 17.05
C GLY A 142 -5.92 -6.96 16.39
N GLY A 143 -7.05 -6.79 15.71
CA GLY A 143 -7.85 -7.89 15.21
C GLY A 143 -7.40 -8.39 13.84
N ILE A 144 -7.72 -9.65 13.60
CA ILE A 144 -7.78 -10.27 12.29
C ILE A 144 -8.97 -11.23 12.30
N ALA A 145 -9.84 -11.09 11.32
CA ALA A 145 -11.00 -11.96 11.14
C ALA A 145 -10.56 -13.42 11.01
N GLU A 146 -11.40 -14.36 11.43
CA GLU A 146 -11.20 -15.77 11.10
C GLU A 146 -11.37 -15.99 9.59
N ALA A 147 -10.92 -17.16 9.10
CA ALA A 147 -10.99 -17.47 7.68
C ALA A 147 -12.42 -17.34 7.13
N LYS A 148 -13.40 -17.88 7.85
CA LYS A 148 -14.83 -17.80 7.52
C LYS A 148 -15.41 -16.37 7.54
N ASP A 149 -14.81 -15.46 8.31
CA ASP A 149 -15.35 -14.12 8.58
C ASP A 149 -14.77 -13.00 7.68
N GLY A 150 -13.94 -13.36 6.71
CA GLY A 150 -13.37 -12.44 5.73
C GLY A 150 -11.91 -12.04 6.00
N LYS A 151 -11.11 -12.95 6.56
CA LYS A 151 -9.65 -12.79 6.75
C LYS A 151 -8.92 -12.27 5.51
N PHE A 152 -9.31 -12.70 4.31
CA PHE A 152 -8.71 -12.23 3.06
C PHE A 152 -8.87 -10.71 2.87
N GLY A 153 -10.03 -10.15 3.20
CA GLY A 153 -10.26 -8.70 3.14
C GLY A 153 -9.41 -7.92 4.14
N ASP A 154 -9.19 -8.48 5.34
CA ASP A 154 -8.31 -7.88 6.36
C ASP A 154 -6.86 -7.86 5.90
N ILE A 155 -6.39 -8.97 5.33
CA ILE A 155 -5.04 -9.10 4.76
C ILE A 155 -4.86 -8.10 3.61
N LEU A 156 -5.81 -8.06 2.68
CA LEU A 156 -5.77 -7.16 1.52
C LEU A 156 -5.68 -5.70 1.95
N LEU A 157 -6.53 -5.26 2.89
CA LEU A 157 -6.49 -3.88 3.40
C LEU A 157 -5.16 -3.59 4.11
N ALA A 158 -4.72 -4.48 5.00
CA ALA A 158 -3.50 -4.25 5.76
C ALA A 158 -2.27 -4.22 4.84
N ASP A 159 -2.24 -5.01 3.76
CA ASP A 159 -1.19 -4.94 2.73
C ASP A 159 -1.25 -3.65 1.93
N VAL A 160 -2.44 -3.16 1.61
CA VAL A 160 -2.60 -1.81 1.03
C VAL A 160 -2.01 -0.75 1.94
N LEU A 161 -2.29 -0.79 3.25
CA LEU A 161 -1.76 0.20 4.20
C LEU A 161 -0.21 0.25 4.22
N THR A 162 0.48 -0.87 3.96
CA THR A 162 1.97 -0.86 3.91
C THR A 162 2.53 0.08 2.85
N SER A 163 1.86 0.16 1.69
CA SER A 163 2.24 1.06 0.60
C SER A 163 1.83 2.52 0.85
N TYR A 164 1.04 2.78 1.89
CA TYR A 164 0.62 4.12 2.33
C TYR A 164 1.45 4.65 3.51
N ALA A 165 2.51 3.94 3.94
CA ALA A 165 3.33 4.32 5.10
C ALA A 165 3.84 5.77 5.03
N LYS A 166 4.38 6.19 3.88
CA LYS A 166 4.82 7.58 3.65
C LYS A 166 3.66 8.57 3.65
N VAL A 167 2.54 8.23 3.01
CA VAL A 167 1.32 9.05 2.98
C VAL A 167 0.80 9.33 4.39
N PHE A 168 0.87 8.34 5.31
CA PHE A 168 0.56 8.56 6.72
C PHE A 168 1.57 9.48 7.42
N GLY A 169 2.86 9.37 7.09
CA GLY A 169 3.88 10.32 7.54
C GLY A 169 3.56 11.75 7.10
N ASP A 170 3.22 11.95 5.83
CA ASP A 170 2.89 13.26 5.26
C ASP A 170 1.57 13.82 5.80
N LEU A 171 0.59 12.96 6.08
CA LEU A 171 -0.64 13.35 6.79
C LEU A 171 -0.31 13.87 8.20
N PHE A 172 0.61 13.22 8.91
CA PHE A 172 1.05 13.72 10.21
C PHE A 172 1.83 15.03 10.10
N VAL A 173 2.79 15.13 9.17
CA VAL A 173 3.56 16.36 8.92
C VAL A 173 2.62 17.53 8.63
N THR A 174 1.61 17.31 7.78
CA THR A 174 0.54 18.28 7.47
C THR A 174 -0.13 18.82 8.74
N MET A 175 -0.56 17.92 9.63
CA MET A 175 -1.27 18.31 10.86
C MET A 175 -0.30 18.96 11.88
N CYS A 176 0.92 18.45 11.98
CA CYS A 176 1.92 18.97 12.90
C CYS A 176 2.32 20.41 12.54
N MET A 177 2.60 20.68 11.25
CA MET A 177 3.00 22.01 10.80
C MET A 177 1.90 23.04 11.10
N PHE A 178 0.65 22.71 10.75
CA PHE A 178 -0.51 23.55 11.03
C PHE A 178 -0.65 23.96 12.50
N LEU A 179 -0.33 23.05 13.43
CA LEU A 179 -0.52 23.28 14.86
C LEU A 179 0.66 24.00 15.53
N THR A 180 1.88 23.88 15.00
CA THR A 180 3.09 24.19 15.77
C THR A 180 3.77 25.51 15.44
N ARG A 181 3.80 25.96 14.18
CA ARG A 181 4.28 27.31 13.73
C ARG A 181 4.57 27.42 12.22
N GLY A 182 4.42 26.36 11.42
CA GLY A 182 4.62 26.39 9.97
C GLY A 182 3.29 26.41 9.21
N GLY A 183 3.25 27.00 8.02
CA GLY A 183 2.07 26.83 7.16
C GLY A 183 1.92 25.37 6.74
N SER A 184 0.73 24.76 6.78
CA SER A 184 0.57 23.38 6.25
C SER A 184 0.83 23.28 4.73
N THR A 185 0.93 24.42 4.06
CA THR A 185 1.31 24.61 2.66
C THR A 185 2.73 25.13 2.48
N ASP A 186 3.48 25.29 3.57
CA ASP A 186 4.90 25.61 3.57
C ASP A 186 5.74 24.37 3.18
N ARG A 187 7.05 24.52 3.05
CA ARG A 187 7.95 23.41 2.75
C ARG A 187 7.81 22.32 3.84
N PRO A 188 7.50 21.06 3.47
CA PRO A 188 7.26 20.00 4.46
C PRO A 188 8.41 19.79 5.46
N ASP A 189 8.15 20.11 6.73
CA ASP A 189 9.10 19.83 7.81
C ASP A 189 8.90 18.41 8.35
N ARG A 190 9.71 17.47 7.84
CA ARG A 190 9.70 16.07 8.25
C ARG A 190 10.36 15.81 9.62
N ASN A 191 10.79 16.86 10.32
CA ASN A 191 11.19 16.86 11.72
C ASN A 191 10.12 17.49 12.63
N CYS A 192 8.99 17.94 12.09
CA CYS A 192 7.87 18.43 12.90
C CYS A 192 7.39 17.33 13.83
N GLY A 193 7.31 17.63 15.14
CA GLY A 193 7.01 16.63 16.17
C GLY A 193 8.22 15.77 16.58
N GLY A 194 9.42 16.13 16.14
CA GLY A 194 10.67 15.46 16.45
C GLY A 194 11.08 14.40 15.44
N THR A 195 12.29 13.87 15.60
CA THR A 195 12.91 12.93 14.65
C THR A 195 12.33 11.51 14.69
N VAL A 196 11.49 11.20 15.70
CA VAL A 196 11.03 9.83 16.00
C VAL A 196 9.57 9.59 15.60
N ILE A 197 8.69 10.60 15.69
CA ILE A 197 7.25 10.37 15.50
C ILE A 197 6.91 9.98 14.06
N VAL A 198 7.44 10.68 13.06
CA VAL A 198 7.19 10.35 11.64
C VAL A 198 7.66 8.91 11.31
N PRO A 199 8.89 8.48 11.66
CA PRO A 199 9.30 7.08 11.53
C PRO A 199 8.37 6.08 12.22
N LEU A 200 7.90 6.37 13.45
CA LEU A 200 6.98 5.48 14.15
C LEU A 200 5.66 5.34 13.39
N ILE A 201 5.10 6.44 12.88
CA ILE A 201 3.87 6.42 12.08
C ILE A 201 4.07 5.60 10.79
N MET A 202 5.21 5.77 10.12
CA MET A 202 5.55 4.99 8.93
C MET A 202 5.74 3.49 9.24
N ALA A 203 6.10 3.12 10.47
CA ALA A 203 6.25 1.73 10.88
C ALA A 203 4.91 1.04 11.22
N ILE A 204 3.85 1.82 11.52
CA ILE A 204 2.55 1.27 11.95
C ILE A 204 1.98 0.24 10.96
N PRO A 205 1.91 0.50 9.64
CA PRO A 205 1.36 -0.48 8.71
C PRO A 205 2.10 -1.83 8.70
N SER A 206 3.44 -1.80 8.71
CA SER A 206 4.26 -3.01 8.77
C SER A 206 4.10 -3.73 10.11
N MET A 207 3.94 -2.98 11.21
CA MET A 207 3.66 -3.55 12.53
C MET A 207 2.29 -4.23 12.60
N ILE A 208 1.27 -3.67 11.95
CA ILE A 208 -0.05 -4.30 11.82
C ILE A 208 0.09 -5.68 11.14
N ARG A 209 0.79 -5.74 9.99
CA ARG A 209 0.99 -7.00 9.27
C ARG A 209 1.86 -8.00 10.03
N PHE A 210 2.94 -7.54 10.65
CA PHE A 210 3.77 -8.35 11.53
C PHE A 210 2.93 -9.00 12.63
N ARG A 211 2.13 -8.21 13.35
CA ARG A 211 1.23 -8.70 14.41
C ARG A 211 0.23 -9.72 13.87
N GLN A 212 -0.43 -9.44 12.75
CA GLN A 212 -1.38 -10.36 12.12
C GLN A 212 -0.74 -11.70 11.79
N CYS A 213 0.46 -11.68 11.20
CA CYS A 213 1.19 -12.89 10.84
C CYS A 213 1.62 -13.69 12.08
N MET A 214 2.07 -13.02 13.14
CA MET A 214 2.39 -13.67 14.41
C MET A 214 1.17 -14.26 15.11
N THR A 215 0.02 -13.56 15.07
CA THR A 215 -1.24 -14.08 15.62
C THR A 215 -1.67 -15.36 14.88
N GLU A 216 -1.60 -15.38 13.55
CA GLU A 216 -1.92 -16.57 12.75
C GLU A 216 -0.93 -17.71 13.00
N TYR A 217 0.37 -17.42 13.09
CA TYR A 217 1.37 -18.41 13.47
C TYR A 217 1.03 -19.07 14.81
N VAL A 218 0.73 -18.27 15.84
CA VAL A 218 0.36 -18.78 17.17
C VAL A 218 -0.97 -19.56 17.14
N ARG A 219 -1.93 -19.15 16.30
CA ARG A 219 -3.19 -19.89 16.13
C ARG A 219 -2.96 -21.26 15.53
N VAL A 220 -2.17 -21.35 14.45
CA VAL A 220 -1.85 -22.63 13.79
C VAL A 220 -1.00 -23.51 14.71
N SER A 221 0.01 -22.95 15.39
CA SER A 221 0.89 -23.72 16.28
C SER A 221 0.18 -24.28 17.52
N ARG A 222 -0.98 -23.71 17.90
CA ARG A 222 -1.81 -24.17 19.03
C ARG A 222 -2.96 -25.07 18.60
N ALA A 223 -3.31 -25.10 17.32
CA ALA A 223 -4.35 -25.97 16.79
C ALA A 223 -3.80 -27.41 16.65
N PRO A 224 -4.68 -28.43 16.65
CA PRO A 224 -4.28 -29.79 16.26
C PRO A 224 -3.61 -29.76 14.88
N TYR A 225 -2.49 -30.48 14.75
CA TYR A 225 -1.75 -30.54 13.49
C TYR A 225 -2.67 -31.05 12.38
N LYS A 226 -2.78 -30.26 11.32
CA LYS A 226 -3.37 -30.68 10.05
C LYS A 226 -2.27 -30.59 8.99
N GLU A 227 -2.09 -31.67 8.24
CA GLU A 227 -1.09 -31.75 7.18
C GLU A 227 -1.25 -30.62 6.14
N SER A 228 -2.50 -30.26 5.83
CA SER A 228 -2.83 -29.16 4.91
C SER A 228 -2.39 -27.77 5.38
N THR A 229 -2.27 -27.52 6.68
CA THR A 229 -1.83 -26.23 7.24
C THR A 229 -0.38 -26.24 7.73
N GLY A 230 0.18 -27.44 7.92
CA GLY A 230 1.50 -27.64 8.51
C GLY A 230 1.63 -27.03 9.90
N TRP A 231 2.87 -26.73 10.31
CA TRP A 231 3.18 -26.12 11.60
C TRP A 231 3.08 -24.58 11.62
N GLY A 232 2.65 -23.96 10.51
CA GLY A 232 2.48 -22.50 10.42
C GLY A 232 3.74 -21.72 9.99
N GLY A 233 4.81 -22.38 9.55
CA GLY A 233 6.08 -21.73 9.17
C GLY A 233 5.95 -20.61 8.14
N GLN A 234 4.97 -20.68 7.23
CA GLN A 234 4.71 -19.61 6.27
C GLN A 234 4.20 -18.33 6.93
N HIS A 235 3.38 -18.41 7.98
CA HIS A 235 2.95 -17.23 8.72
C HIS A 235 4.14 -16.55 9.39
N LEU A 236 5.05 -17.33 9.96
CA LEU A 236 6.30 -16.81 10.53
C LEU A 236 7.19 -16.17 9.44
N ALA A 237 7.36 -16.83 8.29
CA ALA A 237 8.11 -16.28 7.17
C ALA A 237 7.50 -14.93 6.71
N ASN A 238 6.18 -14.83 6.64
CA ASN A 238 5.49 -13.58 6.31
C ASN A 238 5.71 -12.51 7.39
N ALA A 239 5.73 -12.88 8.68
CA ALA A 239 6.07 -11.95 9.75
C ALA A 239 7.49 -11.40 9.57
N VAL A 240 8.48 -12.26 9.25
CA VAL A 240 9.84 -11.83 8.94
C VAL A 240 9.87 -10.89 7.73
N LYS A 241 9.08 -11.15 6.69
CA LYS A 241 8.96 -10.22 5.55
C LYS A 241 8.60 -8.81 6.02
N TYR A 242 7.54 -8.64 6.81
CA TYR A 242 7.15 -7.29 7.27
C TYR A 242 8.12 -6.70 8.30
N SER A 243 8.82 -7.52 9.09
CA SER A 243 9.82 -7.01 10.04
C SER A 243 11.04 -6.39 9.34
N THR A 244 11.36 -6.81 8.12
CA THR A 244 12.48 -6.24 7.33
C THR A 244 12.30 -4.76 6.99
N ALA A 245 11.08 -4.21 7.12
CA ALA A 245 10.83 -2.78 6.97
C ALA A 245 11.38 -1.95 8.15
N PHE A 246 11.47 -2.52 9.36
CA PHE A 246 11.90 -1.76 10.54
C PHE A 246 13.36 -1.32 10.48
N PRO A 247 14.34 -2.17 10.09
CA PRO A 247 15.71 -1.72 9.91
C PRO A 247 15.84 -0.58 8.90
N VAL A 248 15.06 -0.59 7.81
CA VAL A 248 15.04 0.51 6.82
C VAL A 248 14.60 1.82 7.46
N ILE A 249 13.51 1.79 8.22
CA ILE A 249 12.95 2.96 8.90
C ILE A 249 13.89 3.48 9.99
N ILE A 250 14.43 2.59 10.83
CA ILE A 250 15.31 2.94 11.94
C ILE A 250 16.61 3.56 11.43
N THR A 251 17.27 2.92 10.46
CA THR A 251 18.52 3.44 9.90
C THR A 251 18.31 4.76 9.16
N SER A 252 17.19 4.94 8.46
CA SER A 252 16.83 6.21 7.82
C SER A 252 16.56 7.33 8.84
N ALA A 253 15.87 7.02 9.95
CA ALA A 253 15.64 7.98 11.03
C ALA A 253 16.95 8.38 11.72
N TRP A 254 17.81 7.40 12.02
CA TRP A 254 19.09 7.63 12.66
C TRP A 254 20.06 8.40 11.76
N GLN A 255 20.09 8.11 10.47
CA GLN A 255 20.92 8.85 9.52
C GLN A 255 20.58 10.35 9.49
N ARG A 256 19.29 10.71 9.66
CA ARG A 256 18.84 12.11 9.76
C ARG A 256 19.25 12.78 11.08
N ALA A 257 19.29 12.01 12.17
CA ALA A 257 19.65 12.52 13.50
C ALA A 257 21.17 12.54 13.76
N ALA A 258 21.95 11.72 13.04
CA ALA A 258 23.40 11.70 13.18
C ALA A 258 24.02 13.01 12.66
N GLU A 259 25.06 13.51 13.34
CA GLU A 259 25.82 14.69 12.90
C GLU A 259 27.15 14.28 12.26
N ASP A 260 27.82 13.28 12.86
CA ASP A 260 29.13 12.78 12.45
C ASP A 260 29.11 12.11 11.04
N PRO A 261 29.98 12.54 10.11
CA PRO A 261 30.06 11.98 8.76
C PRO A 261 30.40 10.49 8.70
N ALA A 262 31.25 9.98 9.61
CA ALA A 262 31.64 8.58 9.61
C ALA A 262 30.45 7.69 10.00
N THR A 263 29.69 8.11 11.01
CA THR A 263 28.45 7.48 11.44
C THR A 263 27.39 7.51 10.33
N LYS A 264 27.20 8.65 9.64
CA LYS A 264 26.31 8.73 8.47
C LYS A 264 26.69 7.76 7.37
N ALA A 265 27.99 7.61 7.07
CA ALA A 265 28.46 6.68 6.05
C ALA A 265 28.21 5.21 6.45
N ALA A 266 28.43 4.86 7.72
CA ALA A 266 28.12 3.52 8.24
C ALA A 266 26.61 3.22 8.20
N LEU A 267 25.79 4.16 8.65
CA LEU A 267 24.33 4.05 8.61
C LEU A 267 23.80 3.95 7.18
N ASN A 268 24.39 4.67 6.22
CA ASN A 268 24.00 4.57 4.81
C ASN A 268 24.25 3.16 4.24
N LYS A 269 25.37 2.52 4.59
CA LYS A 269 25.65 1.12 4.20
C LYS A 269 24.65 0.15 4.84
N ALA A 270 24.36 0.33 6.13
CA ALA A 270 23.37 -0.49 6.83
C ALA A 270 21.95 -0.30 6.26
N TRP A 271 21.57 0.94 5.96
CA TRP A 271 20.31 1.28 5.31
C TRP A 271 20.20 0.63 3.93
N LEU A 272 21.26 0.70 3.12
CA LEU A 272 21.27 0.07 1.80
C LEU A 272 21.09 -1.46 1.90
N ALA A 273 21.79 -2.11 2.83
CA ALA A 273 21.63 -3.54 3.07
C ALA A 273 20.19 -3.87 3.51
N ALA A 274 19.61 -3.07 4.42
CA ALA A 274 18.24 -3.24 4.86
C ALA A 274 17.23 -3.07 3.71
N VAL A 275 17.41 -2.06 2.85
CA VAL A 275 16.56 -1.82 1.67
C VAL A 275 16.66 -3.00 0.69
N LEU A 276 17.85 -3.52 0.44
CA LEU A 276 18.05 -4.67 -0.45
C LEU A 276 17.35 -5.91 0.09
N VAL A 277 17.54 -6.23 1.37
CA VAL A 277 16.86 -7.38 2.01
C VAL A 277 15.35 -7.22 1.98
N ASN A 278 14.83 -6.04 2.36
CA ASN A 278 13.40 -5.78 2.33
C ASN A 278 12.81 -5.89 0.92
N SER A 279 13.49 -5.31 -0.07
CA SER A 279 13.03 -5.28 -1.46
C SER A 279 13.04 -6.66 -2.08
N LEU A 280 14.14 -7.41 -1.95
CA LEU A 280 14.28 -8.74 -2.54
C LEU A 280 13.38 -9.77 -1.87
N TYR A 281 13.28 -9.76 -0.54
CA TYR A 281 12.40 -10.70 0.15
C TYR A 281 10.94 -10.41 -0.17
N SER A 282 10.55 -9.13 -0.18
CA SER A 282 9.17 -8.77 -0.53
C SER A 282 8.85 -9.04 -2.00
N PHE A 283 9.82 -8.88 -2.93
CA PHE A 283 9.66 -9.27 -4.33
C PHE A 283 9.46 -10.78 -4.49
N TYR A 284 10.33 -11.58 -3.85
CA TYR A 284 10.16 -13.03 -3.80
C TYR A 284 8.76 -13.40 -3.29
N TRP A 285 8.31 -12.75 -2.21
CA TRP A 285 7.01 -13.04 -1.62
C TRP A 285 5.85 -12.72 -2.57
N ASP A 286 5.87 -11.55 -3.22
CA ASP A 286 4.82 -11.15 -4.14
C ASP A 286 4.70 -12.17 -5.29
N VAL A 287 5.82 -12.56 -5.90
CA VAL A 287 5.84 -13.52 -7.01
C VAL A 287 5.50 -14.94 -6.56
N ALA A 288 6.21 -15.48 -5.57
CA ALA A 288 6.12 -16.90 -5.21
C ALA A 288 4.91 -17.22 -4.32
N LYS A 289 4.47 -16.29 -3.47
CA LYS A 289 3.45 -16.58 -2.43
C LYS A 289 2.12 -15.91 -2.71
N ASP A 290 2.13 -14.61 -3.02
CA ASP A 290 0.91 -13.85 -3.25
C ASP A 290 0.32 -14.11 -4.65
N TRP A 291 1.18 -14.21 -5.67
CA TRP A 291 0.80 -14.55 -7.04
C TRP A 291 0.94 -16.03 -7.37
N ASP A 292 1.52 -16.83 -6.49
CA ASP A 292 1.62 -18.30 -6.64
C ASP A 292 2.33 -18.72 -7.92
N MET A 293 3.35 -17.96 -8.32
CA MET A 293 4.11 -18.20 -9.55
C MET A 293 5.28 -19.14 -9.29
N THR A 294 5.62 -19.95 -10.30
CA THR A 294 6.63 -21.02 -10.20
C THR A 294 8.06 -20.53 -10.53
N LEU A 295 8.26 -19.22 -10.71
CA LEU A 295 9.55 -18.63 -11.11
C LEU A 295 10.70 -18.98 -10.13
N PHE A 296 10.40 -19.11 -8.84
CA PHE A 296 11.37 -19.46 -7.82
C PHE A 296 11.23 -20.91 -7.30
N SER A 297 10.40 -21.72 -7.97
CA SER A 297 10.22 -23.13 -7.64
C SER A 297 11.35 -24.00 -8.19
N SER A 298 11.24 -25.33 -7.99
CA SER A 298 12.17 -26.31 -8.56
C SER A 298 12.26 -26.17 -10.09
N LYS A 299 13.35 -26.64 -10.69
CA LYS A 299 13.51 -26.59 -12.15
C LYS A 299 12.39 -27.34 -12.87
N GLN A 300 11.99 -28.50 -12.34
CA GLN A 300 10.91 -29.33 -12.88
C GLN A 300 9.57 -28.60 -12.88
N GLU A 301 9.23 -27.93 -11.79
CA GLU A 301 7.98 -27.16 -11.70
C GLU A 301 8.04 -25.93 -12.60
N ARG A 302 9.11 -25.12 -12.51
CA ARG A 302 9.26 -23.90 -13.31
C ARG A 302 9.22 -24.12 -14.83
N GLU A 303 9.76 -25.25 -15.29
CA GLU A 303 9.86 -25.63 -16.71
C GLU A 303 8.84 -26.70 -17.12
N SER A 304 7.81 -26.93 -16.30
CA SER A 304 6.73 -27.87 -16.61
C SER A 304 6.07 -27.55 -17.96
N LYS A 305 5.73 -28.59 -18.72
CA LYS A 305 5.03 -28.44 -20.01
C LYS A 305 3.56 -28.02 -19.85
N HIS A 306 3.02 -28.11 -18.63
CA HIS A 306 1.61 -27.81 -18.35
C HIS A 306 1.32 -26.31 -18.28
N HIS A 307 2.34 -25.48 -18.04
CA HIS A 307 2.19 -24.04 -17.91
C HIS A 307 3.36 -23.27 -18.54
N PRO A 308 3.19 -21.96 -18.84
CA PRO A 308 4.30 -21.12 -19.29
C PRO A 308 5.43 -21.05 -18.24
N PHE A 309 6.65 -20.78 -18.70
CA PHE A 309 7.84 -20.73 -17.83
C PHE A 309 7.64 -19.81 -16.62
N GLY A 310 7.79 -20.37 -15.42
CA GLY A 310 7.74 -19.61 -14.17
C GLY A 310 6.37 -19.02 -13.80
N LEU A 311 5.29 -19.39 -14.49
CA LEU A 311 3.91 -19.04 -14.14
C LEU A 311 3.17 -20.28 -13.61
N ARG A 312 1.99 -20.09 -13.03
CA ARG A 312 1.11 -21.20 -12.60
C ARG A 312 0.23 -21.73 -13.73
N ASP A 313 -0.34 -22.92 -13.55
CA ASP A 313 -1.22 -23.60 -14.52
C ASP A 313 -2.47 -22.81 -14.89
N ARG A 314 -3.18 -22.26 -13.90
CA ARG A 314 -4.46 -21.58 -14.12
C ARG A 314 -4.30 -20.06 -14.09
N LEU A 315 -4.42 -19.44 -15.26
CA LEU A 315 -4.34 -18.00 -15.50
C LEU A 315 -5.67 -17.48 -16.05
N ILE A 316 -6.24 -16.45 -15.44
CA ILE A 316 -7.51 -15.82 -15.84
C ILE A 316 -7.27 -14.68 -16.84
N PHE A 317 -6.18 -13.92 -16.67
CA PHE A 317 -5.86 -12.82 -17.57
C PHE A 317 -5.34 -13.38 -18.91
N ARG A 318 -6.11 -13.16 -19.99
CA ARG A 318 -5.84 -13.74 -21.31
C ARG A 318 -4.47 -13.40 -21.92
N PRO A 319 -3.89 -12.20 -21.77
CA PRO A 319 -2.52 -11.95 -22.23
C PRO A 319 -1.51 -12.45 -21.20
N ILE A 320 -0.85 -13.57 -21.48
CA ILE A 320 0.21 -14.16 -20.63
C ILE A 320 1.34 -13.15 -20.37
N ASN A 321 1.68 -12.34 -21.37
CA ASN A 321 2.70 -11.30 -21.25
C ASN A 321 2.41 -10.30 -20.12
N LEU A 322 1.15 -10.11 -19.74
CA LEU A 322 0.76 -9.22 -18.64
C LEU A 322 1.39 -9.68 -17.31
N TYR A 323 1.48 -10.98 -17.06
CA TYR A 323 2.08 -11.53 -15.85
C TYR A 323 3.57 -11.20 -15.77
N TYR A 324 4.31 -11.41 -16.86
CA TYR A 324 5.74 -11.08 -16.91
C TYR A 324 5.98 -9.57 -16.79
N VAL A 325 5.16 -8.74 -17.45
CA VAL A 325 5.23 -7.29 -17.32
C VAL A 325 5.04 -6.87 -15.86
N VAL A 326 4.07 -7.45 -15.15
CA VAL A 326 3.80 -7.09 -13.75
C VAL A 326 4.92 -7.57 -12.82
N ILE A 327 5.52 -8.73 -13.07
CA ILE A 327 6.72 -9.18 -12.33
C ILE A 327 7.87 -8.17 -12.51
N VAL A 328 8.15 -7.75 -13.75
CA VAL A 328 9.21 -6.79 -14.04
C VAL A 328 8.90 -5.42 -13.43
N VAL A 329 7.66 -4.92 -13.58
CA VAL A 329 7.23 -3.64 -13.02
C VAL A 329 7.31 -3.66 -11.49
N ASP A 330 6.90 -4.74 -10.82
CA ASP A 330 7.02 -4.84 -9.36
C ASP A 330 8.49 -4.78 -8.90
N LEU A 331 9.39 -5.51 -9.56
CA LEU A 331 10.82 -5.44 -9.28
C LEU A 331 11.36 -4.02 -9.48
N MET A 332 11.06 -3.39 -10.62
CA MET A 332 11.52 -2.03 -10.93
C MET A 332 11.01 -1.01 -9.91
N LEU A 333 9.72 -1.07 -9.54
CA LEU A 333 9.11 -0.15 -8.59
C LEU A 333 9.62 -0.35 -7.16
N ARG A 334 9.99 -1.59 -6.78
CA ARG A 334 10.67 -1.86 -5.50
C ARG A 334 12.08 -1.27 -5.46
N CYS A 335 12.78 -1.25 -6.59
CA CYS A 335 14.09 -0.62 -6.72
C CYS A 335 14.05 0.91 -6.75
N THR A 336 12.88 1.56 -6.67
CA THR A 336 12.79 3.03 -6.62
C THR A 336 13.50 3.62 -5.40
N TRP A 337 13.53 2.89 -4.27
CA TRP A 337 14.28 3.28 -3.09
C TRP A 337 15.79 3.26 -3.29
N SER A 338 16.29 2.41 -4.19
CA SER A 338 17.72 2.33 -4.54
C SER A 338 18.17 3.47 -5.47
N MET A 339 17.25 4.30 -5.99
CA MET A 339 17.59 5.45 -6.84
C MET A 339 18.49 6.46 -6.12
N LYS A 340 18.46 6.52 -4.78
CA LYS A 340 19.37 7.33 -3.95
C LYS A 340 20.85 6.98 -4.11
N LEU A 341 21.19 5.85 -4.73
CA LEU A 341 22.57 5.46 -5.02
C LEU A 341 23.22 6.29 -6.13
N ASN A 342 22.42 6.83 -7.06
CA ASN A 342 22.92 7.64 -8.15
C ASN A 342 22.88 9.12 -7.74
N ARG A 343 24.03 9.80 -7.71
CA ARG A 343 24.15 11.23 -7.33
C ARG A 343 23.25 12.17 -8.13
N HIS A 344 22.88 11.82 -9.37
CA HIS A 344 21.94 12.61 -10.17
C HIS A 344 20.48 12.34 -9.80
N LEU A 345 20.15 11.12 -9.38
CA LEU A 345 18.80 10.73 -8.95
C LEU A 345 18.56 11.04 -7.46
N ASP A 346 19.62 11.17 -6.65
CA ASP A 346 19.55 11.60 -5.25
C ASP A 346 18.93 13.00 -5.16
N LYS A 347 19.41 13.93 -6.00
CA LYS A 347 18.81 15.26 -6.18
C LYS A 347 17.34 15.19 -6.60
N PHE A 348 16.96 14.22 -7.44
CA PHE A 348 15.56 14.02 -7.83
C PHE A 348 14.70 13.59 -6.63
N THR A 349 15.23 12.74 -5.75
CA THR A 349 14.53 12.30 -4.54
C THR A 349 14.49 13.33 -3.41
N ASP A 350 15.26 14.42 -3.53
CA ASP A 350 15.22 15.56 -2.60
C ASP A 350 14.14 16.59 -2.97
N PHE A 351 13.68 16.60 -4.23
CA PHE A 351 12.57 17.45 -4.64
C PHE A 351 11.23 16.87 -4.20
N GLU A 352 10.33 17.75 -3.76
CA GLU A 352 8.99 17.39 -3.31
C GLU A 352 8.16 16.67 -4.39
N SER A 353 8.37 16.99 -5.66
CA SER A 353 7.75 16.29 -6.80
C SER A 353 8.26 14.85 -6.97
N GLY A 354 9.55 14.60 -6.73
CA GLY A 354 10.14 13.27 -6.78
C GLY A 354 9.68 12.40 -5.61
N ILE A 355 9.58 12.97 -4.42
CA ILE A 355 9.02 12.28 -3.24
C ILE A 355 7.58 11.85 -3.51
N PHE A 356 6.74 12.78 -3.99
CA PHE A 356 5.36 12.50 -4.35
C PHE A 356 5.26 11.42 -5.45
N LEU A 357 6.12 11.47 -6.48
CA LEU A 357 6.12 10.46 -7.53
C LEU A 357 6.43 9.05 -6.97
N ILE A 358 7.40 8.93 -6.06
CA ILE A 358 7.72 7.64 -5.43
C ILE A 358 6.53 7.12 -4.61
N GLU A 359 5.84 7.99 -3.87
CA GLU A 359 4.63 7.62 -3.12
C GLU A 359 3.50 7.16 -4.05
N PHE A 360 3.24 7.92 -5.11
CA PHE A 360 2.27 7.55 -6.13
C PHE A 360 2.61 6.19 -6.77
N LEU A 361 3.87 5.98 -7.15
CA LEU A 361 4.32 4.73 -7.76
C LEU A 361 4.24 3.54 -6.80
N GLU A 362 4.52 3.73 -5.51
CA GLU A 362 4.36 2.68 -4.50
C GLU A 362 2.88 2.28 -4.33
N VAL A 363 1.97 3.25 -4.33
CA VAL A 363 0.52 2.98 -4.32
C VAL A 363 0.06 2.31 -5.61
N PHE A 364 0.55 2.77 -6.76
CA PHE A 364 0.26 2.17 -8.07
C PHE A 364 0.72 0.71 -8.16
N ARG A 365 1.93 0.41 -7.67
CA ARG A 365 2.46 -0.96 -7.57
C ARG A 365 1.51 -1.87 -6.79
N ARG A 366 1.04 -1.41 -5.63
CA ARG A 366 0.09 -2.15 -4.81
C ARG A 366 -1.27 -2.34 -5.49
N TRP A 367 -1.75 -1.34 -6.23
CA TRP A 367 -2.97 -1.44 -7.02
C TRP A 367 -2.88 -2.52 -8.11
N LEU A 368 -1.73 -2.63 -8.80
CA LEU A 368 -1.45 -3.74 -9.72
C LEU A 368 -1.45 -5.09 -8.98
N TRP A 369 -0.75 -5.16 -7.84
CA TRP A 369 -0.65 -6.38 -7.03
C TRP A 369 -2.03 -6.94 -6.62
N ILE A 370 -3.03 -6.08 -6.35
CA ILE A 370 -4.39 -6.50 -5.96
C ILE A 370 -5.01 -7.41 -7.03
N PHE A 371 -4.83 -7.11 -8.32
CA PHE A 371 -5.40 -7.92 -9.41
C PHE A 371 -4.96 -9.37 -9.32
N PHE A 372 -3.65 -9.58 -9.27
CA PHE A 372 -3.06 -10.91 -9.27
C PHE A 372 -3.28 -11.59 -7.92
N ARG A 373 -3.23 -10.86 -6.80
CA ARG A 373 -3.52 -11.45 -5.48
C ARG A 373 -4.95 -11.99 -5.40
N VAL A 374 -5.93 -11.22 -5.89
CA VAL A 374 -7.34 -11.62 -5.90
C VAL A 374 -7.59 -12.76 -6.90
N GLU A 375 -6.94 -12.71 -8.05
CA GLU A 375 -6.99 -13.79 -9.04
C GLU A 375 -6.44 -15.10 -8.45
N THR A 376 -5.28 -15.07 -7.79
CA THR A 376 -4.71 -16.23 -7.08
C THR A 376 -5.71 -16.80 -6.09
N GLU A 377 -6.30 -15.94 -5.26
CA GLU A 377 -7.24 -16.35 -4.22
C GLU A 377 -8.51 -16.99 -4.81
N TRP A 378 -8.98 -16.44 -5.93
CA TRP A 378 -10.11 -16.98 -6.68
C TRP A 378 -9.81 -18.36 -7.25
N VAL A 379 -8.65 -18.54 -7.88
CA VAL A 379 -8.22 -19.82 -8.44
C VAL A 379 -8.12 -20.87 -7.34
N ARG A 380 -7.43 -20.56 -6.23
CA ARG A 380 -7.27 -21.45 -5.08
C ARG A 380 -8.63 -21.86 -4.48
N SER A 381 -9.55 -20.90 -4.32
CA SER A 381 -10.89 -21.16 -3.79
C SER A 381 -11.77 -21.99 -4.75
N SER A 382 -11.54 -21.91 -6.06
CA SER A 382 -12.32 -22.62 -7.07
C SER A 382 -11.80 -24.04 -7.33
N SER A 383 -10.51 -24.31 -7.11
CA SER A 383 -9.89 -25.62 -7.35
C SER A 383 -10.18 -26.66 -6.26
N THR A 384 -10.44 -26.24 -5.02
CA THR A 384 -10.60 -27.17 -3.89
C THR A 384 -11.98 -27.82 -3.77
N GLY A 385 -12.99 -27.43 -4.56
CA GLY A 385 -14.32 -28.07 -4.60
C GLY A 385 -15.12 -28.10 -3.28
N LEU A 386 -14.53 -27.64 -2.19
CA LEU A 386 -15.08 -27.56 -0.84
C LEU A 386 -15.12 -26.10 -0.41
N GLY A 387 -16.15 -25.76 0.36
CA GLY A 387 -16.33 -24.44 0.93
C GLY A 387 -15.07 -23.91 1.61
N ILE A 388 -15.00 -22.58 1.68
CA ILE A 388 -13.96 -21.76 2.29
C ILE A 388 -13.78 -22.15 3.77
N ASP A 389 -13.08 -23.24 4.03
CA ASP A 389 -12.76 -23.68 5.39
C ASP A 389 -11.27 -23.54 5.71
N ASP A 390 -10.38 -23.44 4.71
CA ASP A 390 -8.98 -23.10 4.95
C ASP A 390 -8.47 -22.14 3.86
N LEU A 391 -8.00 -20.96 4.28
CA LEU A 391 -7.23 -20.03 3.45
C LEU A 391 -5.84 -20.64 3.23
N LEU A 392 -5.79 -21.65 2.36
CA LEU A 392 -4.60 -22.39 1.97
C LEU A 392 -3.73 -21.51 1.08
N LEU A 393 -2.59 -21.07 1.60
CA LEU A 393 -1.56 -20.41 0.81
C LEU A 393 -0.54 -21.46 0.33
N GLY A 394 -0.85 -22.16 -0.76
CA GLY A 394 0.10 -22.99 -1.51
C GLY A 394 0.65 -24.21 -0.77
N ASN A 395 0.20 -25.41 -1.14
CA ASN A 395 0.80 -26.65 -0.69
C ASN A 395 2.27 -26.73 -1.13
N TYR A 396 3.16 -27.01 -0.19
CA TYR A 396 4.47 -27.57 -0.48
C TYR A 396 4.27 -29.08 -0.62
N GLN A 397 3.92 -29.56 -1.81
CA GLN A 397 4.05 -30.98 -2.13
C GLN A 397 5.51 -31.20 -2.50
N GLY A 398 6.29 -31.70 -1.55
CA GLY A 398 7.44 -32.52 -1.89
C GLY A 398 6.88 -33.85 -2.40
N ASN A 399 7.08 -34.14 -3.69
CA ASN A 399 6.86 -35.49 -4.19
C ASN A 399 7.88 -36.41 -3.52
N ASP A 400 7.41 -37.20 -2.55
CA ASP A 400 7.97 -38.51 -2.28
C ASP A 400 7.40 -39.45 -3.35
N ASP A 401 8.04 -39.46 -4.52
CA ASP A 401 7.88 -40.54 -5.51
C ASP A 401 9.12 -41.45 -5.39
N GLU A 402 9.16 -42.29 -4.36
CA GLU A 402 9.90 -43.56 -4.40
C GLU A 402 8.87 -44.67 -4.64
N GLU A 403 8.66 -45.03 -5.90
CA GLU A 403 8.05 -46.31 -6.30
C GLU A 403 9.17 -47.33 -6.57
N ASP A 404 9.12 -48.42 -5.81
CA ASP A 404 9.61 -49.80 -6.02
C ASP A 404 10.80 -50.10 -6.95
#